data_AF-A0A8C0UII5-F1
#
_entry.id   AF-A0A8C0UII5-F1
#
_cell.length_a   1.000
_cell.length_b   1.000
_cell.length_c   1.000
_cell.angle_alpha   90.00
_cell.angle_beta   90.00
_cell.angle_gamma   90.00
#
_symmetry.space_group_name_H-M   'P 1'
#
loop_
_entity.id
_entity.type
_entity.pdbx_description
1 polymer ?
#
loop_
_entity_poly.entity_id
_entity_poly.type
_entity_poly.pdbx_seq_one_letter_code
_entity_poly.pdbx_strand_id
1 'polypeptide(L)'
;MDQLLQAVESAQRGETYPCVTAQRRTLPYTHTHTGATPNPVPLQQHSSLWLLRGSKASAHSCVTPVLRYRLFFSHPQTKTYFPHFDLSQGSAQLRGHGSKVMNAVGEAVKHIDNIRGALAKLSELHAYILRVDPVNFKLLSHCILCSVAARYPSDFTPEVHAAWDKFLASVSSVLTEKYR
;
A
#
# COMPACT_ATOMS: atom_id res chain seq x y z
N MET A 1 -11.88 -15.24 6.46
CA MET A 1 -11.51 -14.84 5.09
C MET A 1 -12.63 -14.04 4.43
N ASP A 2 -13.89 -14.27 4.83
CA ASP A 2 -15.07 -13.61 4.25
C ASP A 2 -15.06 -12.08 4.34
N GLN A 3 -14.57 -11.49 5.43
CA GLN A 3 -14.55 -10.03 5.56
C GLN A 3 -13.57 -9.30 4.63
N LEU A 4 -12.52 -9.98 4.15
CA LEU A 4 -11.58 -9.38 3.20
C LEU A 4 -12.21 -9.35 1.80
N LEU A 5 -12.88 -10.44 1.42
CA LEU A 5 -13.67 -10.51 0.19
C LEU A 5 -14.82 -9.50 0.24
N GLN A 6 -15.52 -9.43 1.37
CA GLN A 6 -16.65 -8.52 1.56
C GLN A 6 -16.22 -7.05 1.60
N ALA A 7 -15.00 -6.74 2.07
CA ALA A 7 -14.43 -5.40 1.98
C ALA A 7 -14.07 -5.00 0.54
N VAL A 8 -13.63 -5.97 -0.28
CA VAL A 8 -13.37 -5.77 -1.72
C VAL A 8 -14.69 -5.64 -2.50
N GLU A 9 -15.70 -6.44 -2.16
CA GLU A 9 -17.05 -6.36 -2.74
C GLU A 9 -17.82 -5.11 -2.28
N SER A 10 -17.58 -4.62 -1.06
CA SER A 10 -18.20 -3.37 -0.57
C SER A 10 -17.62 -2.14 -1.27
N ALA A 11 -16.38 -2.22 -1.76
CA ALA A 11 -15.83 -1.20 -2.67
C ALA A 11 -16.37 -1.31 -4.11
N GLN A 12 -17.00 -2.44 -4.47
CA GLN A 12 -17.64 -2.66 -5.78
C GLN A 12 -19.11 -2.22 -5.83
N ARG A 13 -19.81 -2.13 -4.69
CA ARG A 13 -21.22 -1.69 -4.61
C ARG A 13 -21.34 -0.19 -4.39
N GLY A 14 -20.76 0.60 -5.31
CA GLY A 14 -20.82 2.05 -5.26
C GLY A 14 -22.25 2.58 -5.04
N GLU A 15 -22.52 3.06 -3.84
CA GLU A 15 -23.63 3.98 -3.60
C GLU A 15 -23.09 5.40 -3.75
N THR A 16 -23.72 6.11 -4.68
CA THR A 16 -23.42 7.47 -5.11
C THR A 16 -23.50 8.45 -3.93
N TYR A 17 -22.43 9.19 -3.66
CA TYR A 17 -22.53 10.43 -2.89
C TYR A 17 -22.65 11.62 -3.84
N PRO A 18 -23.73 12.43 -3.73
CA PRO A 18 -23.82 13.69 -4.47
C PRO A 18 -22.83 14.70 -3.88
N CYS A 19 -21.90 15.18 -4.71
CA CYS A 19 -21.05 16.31 -4.34
C CYS A 19 -21.86 17.62 -4.48
N VAL A 20 -22.27 18.18 -3.34
CA VAL A 20 -22.87 19.52 -3.25
C VAL A 20 -21.77 20.56 -3.09
N THR A 21 -21.48 21.23 -4.21
CA THR A 21 -21.28 22.68 -4.40
C THR A 21 -20.10 23.40 -3.72
N ALA A 22 -19.20 23.97 -4.54
CA ALA A 22 -18.78 25.37 -4.42
C ALA A 22 -18.19 25.89 -5.74
N GLN A 23 -19.08 26.57 -6.46
CA GLN A 23 -18.95 27.20 -7.76
C GLN A 23 -18.12 28.49 -7.67
N ARG A 24 -16.97 28.57 -8.36
CA ARG A 24 -16.34 29.86 -8.65
C ARG A 24 -16.93 30.39 -9.95
N ARG A 25 -17.74 31.44 -9.80
CA ARG A 25 -18.47 32.15 -10.86
C ARG A 25 -17.53 32.67 -11.95
N THR A 26 -17.80 32.28 -13.19
CA THR A 26 -17.83 33.19 -14.35
C THR A 26 -19.03 32.78 -15.22
N LEU A 27 -19.99 33.69 -15.39
CA LEU A 27 -21.04 33.64 -16.42
C LEU A 27 -20.67 34.75 -17.44
N PRO A 28 -20.96 34.61 -18.75
CA PRO A 28 -22.33 34.75 -19.24
C PRO A 28 -22.80 33.79 -20.36
N TYR A 29 -24.07 33.40 -20.23
CA TYR A 29 -25.16 33.29 -21.23
C TYR A 29 -24.89 32.81 -22.69
N THR A 30 -25.57 31.73 -23.11
CA THR A 30 -26.60 31.73 -24.18
C THR A 30 -27.19 30.33 -24.35
N HIS A 31 -28.50 30.27 -24.59
CA HIS A 31 -29.27 29.06 -24.94
C HIS A 31 -28.98 28.65 -26.39
N THR A 32 -28.69 27.36 -26.64
CA THR A 32 -29.12 26.65 -27.85
C THR A 32 -29.17 25.15 -27.59
N HIS A 33 -30.25 24.55 -28.13
CA HIS A 33 -30.67 23.18 -27.96
C HIS A 33 -30.29 22.39 -29.21
N THR A 34 -29.37 21.43 -29.13
CA THR A 34 -29.26 20.36 -30.13
C THR A 34 -28.54 19.14 -29.57
N GLY A 35 -29.16 17.97 -29.76
CA GLY A 35 -28.68 16.68 -29.27
C GLY A 35 -27.35 16.23 -29.90
N ALA A 36 -26.55 15.55 -29.09
CA ALA A 36 -25.44 14.73 -29.53
C ALA A 36 -25.39 13.48 -28.64
N THR A 37 -25.25 12.33 -29.29
CA THR A 37 -25.14 10.98 -28.73
C THR A 37 -24.10 10.87 -27.62
N PRO A 38 -24.34 10.11 -26.54
CA PRO A 38 -23.33 9.90 -25.50
C PRO A 38 -22.21 9.00 -26.03
N ASN A 39 -21.01 9.56 -26.07
CA ASN A 39 -19.74 8.83 -26.17
C ASN A 39 -19.65 7.79 -25.04
N PRO A 40 -19.16 6.57 -25.28
CA PRO A 40 -18.97 5.58 -24.22
C PRO A 40 -17.89 6.07 -23.23
N VAL A 41 -18.28 6.19 -21.96
CA VAL A 41 -17.41 6.49 -20.84
C VAL A 41 -16.48 5.29 -20.59
N PRO A 42 -15.14 5.46 -20.49
CA PRO A 42 -14.26 4.36 -20.12
C PRO A 42 -14.54 3.92 -18.68
N LEU A 43 -14.71 2.62 -18.48
CA LEU A 43 -14.99 1.99 -17.19
C LEU A 43 -13.85 2.22 -16.18
N GLN A 44 -14.03 3.21 -15.30
CA GLN A 44 -13.10 3.62 -14.24
C GLN A 44 -13.31 2.81 -12.93
N GLN A 45 -13.61 1.50 -13.00
CA GLN A 45 -13.79 0.66 -11.80
C GLN A 45 -12.57 -0.23 -11.49
N HIS A 46 -11.57 -0.27 -12.38
CA HIS A 46 -10.30 -1.01 -12.19
C HIS A 46 -9.20 -0.18 -11.51
N SER A 47 -9.56 0.91 -10.82
CA SER A 47 -8.64 2.00 -10.48
C SER A 47 -7.93 1.89 -9.12
N SER A 48 -8.20 0.88 -8.29
CA SER A 48 -7.47 0.70 -7.02
C SER A 48 -6.42 -0.40 -7.08
N LEU A 49 -6.61 -1.40 -7.95
CA LEU A 49 -5.66 -2.50 -8.13
C LEU A 49 -4.48 -2.14 -9.03
N TRP A 50 -4.51 -1.07 -9.83
CA TRP A 50 -3.35 -0.68 -10.64
C TRP A 50 -2.20 -0.10 -9.80
N LEU A 51 -2.48 0.54 -8.65
CA LEU A 51 -1.42 0.96 -7.73
C LEU A 51 -0.68 -0.25 -7.14
N LEU A 52 -1.43 -1.34 -6.91
CA LEU A 52 -0.92 -2.62 -6.43
C LEU A 52 -0.21 -3.41 -7.57
N ARG A 53 -0.81 -3.50 -8.77
CA ARG A 53 -0.33 -4.33 -9.90
C ARG A 53 0.60 -3.62 -10.89
N GLY A 54 0.58 -2.29 -10.98
CA GLY A 54 1.30 -1.48 -11.98
C GLY A 54 2.75 -1.12 -11.64
N SER A 55 3.23 -1.45 -10.45
CA SER A 55 4.57 -1.08 -9.99
C SER A 55 5.59 -2.21 -10.18
N LYS A 56 6.08 -2.43 -11.41
CA LYS A 56 7.31 -3.23 -11.61
C LYS A 56 8.56 -2.41 -11.91
N ALA A 57 8.46 -1.14 -12.33
CA ALA A 57 9.65 -0.43 -12.85
C ALA A 57 10.03 0.89 -12.15
N SER A 58 9.13 1.60 -11.44
CA SER A 58 9.44 2.95 -10.91
C SER A 58 9.38 3.10 -9.37
N ALA A 59 8.55 2.30 -8.68
CA ALA A 59 8.39 2.40 -7.22
C ALA A 59 9.61 1.88 -6.41
N HIS A 60 10.41 0.98 -6.99
CA HIS A 60 11.55 0.34 -6.31
C HIS A 60 12.73 1.28 -6.05
N SER A 61 12.86 2.37 -6.82
CA SER A 61 14.02 3.28 -6.71
C SER A 61 13.85 4.34 -5.62
N CYS A 62 12.62 4.78 -5.33
CA CYS A 62 12.37 5.95 -4.47
C CYS A 62 11.59 5.67 -3.17
N VAL A 63 10.78 4.59 -3.11
CA VAL A 63 9.97 4.30 -1.91
C VAL A 63 10.83 3.63 -0.85
N THR A 64 11.77 2.80 -1.28
CA THR A 64 12.66 2.02 -0.42
C THR A 64 13.53 2.84 0.54
N PRO A 65 14.17 3.96 0.11
CA PRO A 65 14.98 4.77 1.02
C PRO A 65 14.12 5.51 2.07
N VAL A 66 12.97 6.05 1.65
CA VAL A 66 12.09 6.86 2.50
C VAL A 66 11.41 5.99 3.57
N LEU A 67 10.95 4.79 3.20
CA LEU A 67 10.30 3.86 4.12
C LEU A 67 11.19 3.52 5.33
N ARG A 68 12.43 3.13 5.08
CA ARG A 68 13.34 2.64 6.12
C ARG A 68 13.89 3.76 7.00
N TYR A 69 14.15 4.92 6.40
CA TYR A 69 14.51 6.09 7.19
C TYR A 69 13.38 6.45 8.16
N ARG A 70 12.12 6.45 7.68
CA ARG A 70 10.96 6.72 8.55
C ARG A 70 10.80 5.68 9.66
N LEU A 71 11.01 4.40 9.38
CA LEU A 71 10.92 3.36 10.42
C LEU A 71 11.96 3.56 11.53
N PHE A 72 13.24 3.70 11.18
CA PHE A 72 14.29 3.82 12.19
C PHE A 72 14.31 5.18 12.89
N PHE A 73 13.86 6.23 12.21
CA PHE A 73 13.75 7.56 12.81
C PHE A 73 12.54 7.66 13.75
N SER A 74 11.35 7.24 13.30
CA SER A 74 10.11 7.31 14.09
C SER A 74 10.01 6.24 15.18
N HIS A 75 10.67 5.09 14.98
CA HIS A 75 10.61 3.95 15.89
C HIS A 75 12.00 3.39 16.20
N PRO A 76 12.81 4.09 17.01
CA PRO A 76 14.19 3.71 17.30
C PRO A 76 14.35 2.31 17.90
N GLN A 77 13.33 1.78 18.59
CA GLN A 77 13.36 0.41 19.12
C GLN A 77 13.58 -0.65 18.03
N THR A 78 13.20 -0.36 16.78
CA THR A 78 13.38 -1.30 15.66
C THR A 78 14.84 -1.47 15.22
N LYS A 79 15.74 -0.57 15.66
CA LYS A 79 17.17 -0.63 15.33
C LYS A 79 17.89 -1.82 15.98
N THR A 80 17.36 -2.35 17.08
CA THR A 80 17.95 -3.49 17.82
C THR A 80 18.03 -4.77 16.99
N TYR A 81 17.18 -4.92 15.97
CA TYR A 81 17.22 -6.04 15.02
C TYR A 81 18.30 -5.91 13.95
N PHE A 82 19.01 -4.77 13.89
CA PHE A 82 19.98 -4.46 12.85
C PHE A 82 21.33 -3.98 13.41
N PRO A 83 21.94 -4.64 14.42
CA PRO A 83 23.21 -4.19 15.01
C PRO A 83 24.39 -4.29 14.04
N HIS A 84 24.27 -5.10 13.00
CA HIS A 84 25.30 -5.34 11.98
C HIS A 84 25.10 -4.52 10.69
N PHE A 85 24.13 -3.61 10.67
CA PHE A 85 23.87 -2.76 9.51
C PHE A 85 24.41 -1.36 9.74
N ASP A 86 24.99 -0.78 8.69
CA ASP A 86 25.09 0.66 8.57
C ASP A 86 23.67 1.24 8.37
N LEU A 87 23.19 1.99 9.36
CA LEU A 87 21.89 2.65 9.36
C LEU A 87 21.98 4.13 8.94
N SER A 88 23.14 4.58 8.45
CA SER A 88 23.31 5.93 7.91
C SER A 88 22.43 6.16 6.67
N GLN A 89 22.13 7.44 6.42
CA GLN A 89 21.37 7.83 5.24
C GLN A 89 22.20 7.51 3.98
N GLY A 90 21.63 6.71 3.08
CA GLY A 90 22.31 6.30 1.84
C GLY A 90 23.02 4.96 1.91
N SER A 91 23.06 4.30 3.08
CA SER A 91 23.66 2.97 3.25
C SER A 91 23.19 1.96 2.20
N ALA A 92 24.15 1.29 1.55
CA ALA A 92 23.87 0.25 0.56
C ALA A 92 23.18 -0.96 1.19
N GLN A 93 23.55 -1.32 2.43
CA GLN A 93 22.91 -2.42 3.18
C GLN A 93 21.44 -2.08 3.44
N LEU A 94 21.18 -0.84 3.86
CA LEU A 94 19.82 -0.35 4.11
C LEU A 94 18.97 -0.38 2.83
N ARG A 95 19.51 0.10 1.72
CA ARG A 95 18.85 0.07 0.41
C ARG A 95 18.57 -1.36 -0.07
N GLY A 96 19.57 -2.23 0.00
CA GLY A 96 19.45 -3.62 -0.42
C GLY A 96 18.41 -4.38 0.38
N HIS A 97 18.39 -4.21 1.71
CA HIS A 97 17.37 -4.86 2.53
C HIS A 97 15.98 -4.26 2.30
N GLY A 98 15.86 -2.95 2.13
CA GLY A 98 14.57 -2.35 1.78
C GLY A 98 14.01 -2.84 0.44
N SER A 99 14.88 -3.10 -0.54
CA SER A 99 14.45 -3.70 -1.80
C SER A 99 13.88 -5.09 -1.57
N LYS A 100 14.52 -5.92 -0.73
CA LYS A 100 13.97 -7.24 -0.35
C LYS A 100 12.58 -7.14 0.29
N VAL A 101 12.36 -6.16 1.17
CA VAL A 101 11.05 -5.93 1.81
C VAL A 101 10.00 -5.56 0.78
N MET A 102 10.26 -4.57 -0.08
CA MET A 102 9.30 -4.15 -1.11
C MET A 102 9.06 -5.23 -2.16
N ASN A 103 10.07 -6.04 -2.49
CA ASN A 103 9.90 -7.20 -3.36
C ASN A 103 8.97 -8.24 -2.73
N ALA A 104 9.09 -8.51 -1.43
CA ALA A 104 8.19 -9.43 -0.73
C ALA A 104 6.75 -8.89 -0.67
N VAL A 105 6.56 -7.59 -0.44
CA VAL A 105 5.25 -6.94 -0.53
C VAL A 105 4.68 -7.08 -1.95
N GLY A 106 5.48 -6.80 -2.97
CA GLY A 106 5.07 -7.00 -4.37
C GLY A 106 4.74 -8.46 -4.71
N GLU A 107 5.43 -9.42 -4.10
CA GLU A 107 5.15 -10.84 -4.26
C GLU A 107 3.81 -11.24 -3.63
N ALA A 108 3.51 -10.69 -2.45
CA ALA A 108 2.21 -10.87 -1.79
C ALA A 108 1.07 -10.25 -2.61
N VAL A 109 1.29 -9.11 -3.27
CA VAL A 109 0.29 -8.52 -4.17
C VAL A 109 0.01 -9.42 -5.38
N LYS A 110 1.05 -10.03 -5.98
CA LYS A 110 0.86 -10.97 -7.10
C LYS A 110 0.03 -12.19 -6.70
N HIS A 111 0.16 -12.61 -5.44
CA HIS A 111 -0.50 -13.78 -4.87
C HIS A 111 -1.53 -13.38 -3.80
N ILE A 112 -2.34 -12.36 -4.09
CA ILE A 112 -3.28 -11.79 -3.09
C ILE A 112 -4.29 -12.82 -2.58
N ASP A 113 -4.63 -13.82 -3.40
CA ASP A 113 -5.52 -14.94 -3.03
C ASP A 113 -4.80 -16.02 -2.21
N ASN A 114 -3.46 -16.04 -2.19
CA ASN A 114 -2.63 -17.02 -1.46
C ASN A 114 -1.38 -16.37 -0.83
N ILE A 115 -1.58 -15.31 -0.04
CA ILE A 115 -0.49 -14.58 0.63
C ILE A 115 0.30 -15.51 1.56
N ARG A 116 -0.40 -16.43 2.23
CA ARG A 116 0.19 -17.45 3.11
C ARG A 116 1.22 -18.31 2.38
N GLY A 117 0.85 -18.87 1.22
CA GLY A 117 1.76 -19.68 0.42
C GLY A 117 2.95 -18.87 -0.10
N ALA A 118 2.69 -17.65 -0.58
CA ALA A 118 3.73 -16.78 -1.14
C ALA A 118 4.78 -16.36 -0.11
N LEU A 119 4.38 -16.14 1.14
CA LEU A 119 5.27 -15.64 2.21
C LEU A 119 5.73 -16.71 3.20
N ALA A 120 5.39 -17.99 3.01
CA ALA A 120 5.64 -19.06 3.99
C ALA A 120 7.10 -19.12 4.50
N LYS A 121 8.07 -19.04 3.58
CA LYS A 121 9.51 -19.03 3.93
C LYS A 121 9.89 -17.79 4.74
N LEU A 122 9.26 -16.65 4.44
CA LEU A 122 9.53 -15.40 5.14
C LEU A 122 8.94 -15.40 6.55
N SER A 123 7.77 -16.02 6.74
CA SER A 123 7.17 -16.22 8.06
C SER A 123 8.05 -17.10 8.96
N GLU A 124 8.61 -18.18 8.43
CA GLU A 124 9.56 -19.05 9.18
C GLU A 124 10.83 -18.30 9.55
N LEU A 125 11.43 -17.57 8.61
CA LEU A 125 12.62 -16.77 8.84
C LEU A 125 12.39 -15.76 9.98
N HIS A 126 11.26 -15.06 9.96
CA HIS A 126 10.95 -14.08 10.99
C HIS A 126 10.67 -14.75 12.34
N ALA A 127 9.88 -15.83 12.38
CA ALA A 127 9.50 -16.49 13.63
C ALA A 127 10.68 -17.20 14.33
N TYR A 128 11.48 -17.97 13.59
CA TYR A 128 12.43 -18.90 14.20
C TYR A 128 13.85 -18.34 14.28
N ILE A 129 14.27 -17.60 13.25
CA ILE A 129 15.65 -17.13 13.11
C ILE A 129 15.78 -15.68 13.59
N LEU A 130 14.98 -14.76 13.03
CA LEU A 130 15.10 -13.33 13.36
C LEU A 130 14.38 -12.95 14.66
N ARG A 131 13.32 -13.69 15.02
CA ARG A 131 12.48 -13.51 16.21
C ARG A 131 12.05 -12.05 16.41
N VAL A 132 11.57 -11.43 15.34
CA VAL A 132 11.10 -10.04 15.36
C VAL A 132 9.80 -9.95 16.13
N ASP A 133 9.69 -9.07 17.13
CA ASP A 133 8.43 -8.95 17.87
C ASP A 133 7.28 -8.58 16.90
N PRO A 134 6.15 -9.32 16.91
CA PRO A 134 4.98 -9.07 16.07
C PRO A 134 4.53 -7.61 16.00
N VAL A 135 4.74 -6.83 17.06
CA VAL A 135 4.37 -5.40 17.10
C VAL A 135 5.10 -4.58 16.03
N ASN A 136 6.33 -4.95 15.67
CA ASN A 136 7.15 -4.19 14.73
C ASN A 136 6.63 -4.26 13.28
N PHE A 137 5.90 -5.31 12.92
CA PHE A 137 5.29 -5.41 11.59
C PHE A 137 4.17 -4.37 11.38
N LYS A 138 3.46 -3.99 12.46
CA LYS A 138 2.46 -2.91 12.42
C LYS A 138 3.13 -1.56 12.18
N LEU A 139 4.27 -1.32 12.84
CA LEU A 139 5.07 -0.10 12.64
C LEU A 139 5.59 0.00 11.21
N LEU A 140 6.15 -1.09 10.68
CA LEU A 140 6.59 -1.15 9.29
C LEU A 140 5.43 -0.90 8.31
N SER A 141 4.28 -1.54 8.53
CA SER A 141 3.08 -1.35 7.71
C SER A 141 2.64 0.11 7.67
N HIS A 142 2.58 0.77 8.83
CA HIS A 142 2.27 2.20 8.90
C HIS A 142 3.29 3.04 8.13
N CYS A 143 4.59 2.77 8.28
CA CYS A 143 5.62 3.50 7.53
C CYS A 143 5.48 3.30 6.01
N ILE A 144 5.13 2.10 5.53
CA ILE A 144 4.82 1.84 4.10
C ILE A 144 3.67 2.72 3.66
N LEU A 145 2.59 2.72 4.44
CA LEU A 145 1.37 3.46 4.12
C LEU A 145 1.62 4.95 3.96
N CYS A 146 2.30 5.62 4.91
CA CYS A 146 2.61 7.04 4.72
C CYS A 146 3.70 7.31 3.68
N SER A 147 4.58 6.35 3.36
CA SER A 147 5.51 6.48 2.23
C SER A 147 4.78 6.41 0.88
N VAL A 148 3.76 5.56 0.75
CA VAL A 148 2.89 5.51 -0.44
C VAL A 148 2.08 6.80 -0.55
N ALA A 149 1.46 7.26 0.55
CA ALA A 149 0.69 8.50 0.59
C ALA A 149 1.51 9.73 0.18
N ALA A 150 2.74 9.85 0.70
CA ALA A 150 3.63 10.96 0.36
C ALA A 150 4.10 10.92 -1.11
N ARG A 151 4.16 9.74 -1.72
CA ARG A 151 4.65 9.57 -3.09
C ARG A 151 3.55 9.74 -4.15
N TYR A 152 2.33 9.32 -3.83
CA TYR A 152 1.20 9.31 -4.76
C TYR A 152 0.01 10.08 -4.16
N PRO A 153 0.15 11.36 -3.79
CA PRO A 153 -0.90 12.09 -3.05
C PRO A 153 -2.19 12.24 -3.86
N SER A 154 -2.13 12.30 -5.19
CA SER A 154 -3.30 12.37 -6.07
C SER A 154 -4.10 11.06 -6.12
N ASP A 155 -3.40 9.93 -5.94
CA ASP A 155 -3.98 8.60 -6.12
C ASP A 155 -4.29 7.93 -4.78
N PHE A 156 -3.85 8.52 -3.66
CA PHE A 156 -4.04 8.03 -2.31
C PHE A 156 -5.37 8.51 -1.71
N THR A 157 -6.47 8.06 -2.31
CA THR A 157 -7.83 8.33 -1.82
C THR A 157 -8.12 7.56 -0.51
N PRO A 158 -9.18 7.91 0.25
CA PRO A 158 -9.57 7.18 1.44
C PRO A 158 -9.82 5.68 1.20
N GLU A 159 -10.35 5.31 0.03
CA GLU A 159 -10.60 3.92 -0.36
C GLU A 159 -9.29 3.17 -0.60
N VAL A 160 -8.33 3.82 -1.29
CA VAL A 160 -6.99 3.26 -1.53
C VAL A 160 -6.25 3.09 -0.21
N HIS A 161 -6.36 4.07 0.71
CA HIS A 161 -5.80 3.98 2.05
C HIS A 161 -6.36 2.74 2.79
N ALA A 162 -7.69 2.59 2.85
CA ALA A 162 -8.32 1.46 3.52
C ALA A 162 -7.92 0.10 2.91
N ALA A 163 -7.76 0.04 1.58
CA ALA A 163 -7.32 -1.17 0.88
C ALA A 163 -5.87 -1.54 1.24
N TRP A 164 -4.95 -0.58 1.22
CA TRP A 164 -3.55 -0.81 1.61
C TRP A 164 -3.41 -1.20 3.08
N ASP A 165 -4.15 -0.56 3.97
CA ASP A 165 -4.13 -0.88 5.40
C ASP A 165 -4.58 -2.34 5.65
N LYS A 166 -5.70 -2.76 5.08
CA LYS A 166 -6.20 -4.15 5.17
C LYS A 166 -5.22 -5.16 4.55
N PHE A 167 -4.63 -4.82 3.42
CA PHE A 167 -3.64 -5.67 2.76
C PHE A 167 -2.38 -5.85 3.64
N LEU A 168 -1.80 -4.75 4.15
CA LEU A 168 -0.60 -4.80 4.99
C LEU A 168 -0.87 -5.46 6.36
N ALA A 169 -2.09 -5.32 6.90
CA ALA A 169 -2.53 -6.08 8.07
C ALA A 169 -2.55 -7.59 7.80
N SER A 170 -3.04 -8.00 6.62
CA SER A 170 -3.05 -9.41 6.20
C SER A 170 -1.63 -9.96 6.03
N VAL A 171 -0.73 -9.20 5.39
CA VAL A 171 0.69 -9.54 5.28
C VAL A 171 1.34 -9.70 6.66
N SER A 172 1.11 -8.74 7.56
CA SER A 172 1.64 -8.79 8.93
C SER A 172 1.12 -10.00 9.72
N SER A 173 -0.16 -10.35 9.55
CA SER A 173 -0.75 -11.55 10.16
C SER A 173 -0.09 -12.83 9.65
N VAL A 174 0.20 -12.93 8.35
CA VAL A 174 0.87 -14.09 7.76
C VAL A 174 2.31 -14.19 8.23
N LEU A 175 3.03 -13.07 8.34
CA LEU A 175 4.43 -13.07 8.80
C LEU A 175 4.57 -13.46 10.29
N THR A 176 3.52 -13.24 11.08
CA THR A 176 3.52 -13.51 12.52
C THR A 176 2.82 -14.83 12.90
N GLU A 177 2.28 -15.57 11.94
CA GLU A 177 1.46 -16.75 12.24
C GLU A 177 2.20 -17.91 12.91
N LYS A 178 3.52 -18.01 12.70
CA LYS A 178 4.38 -19.09 13.21
C LYS A 178 5.04 -18.77 14.57
N TYR A 179 4.69 -17.65 15.19
CA TYR A 179 5.17 -17.26 16.53
C TYR A 179 4.44 -17.99 17.67
N ARG A 180 3.39 -18.75 17.35
CA ARG A 180 2.52 -19.46 18.29
C ARG A 180 2.33 -20.91 17.86
#